data_AF-A0A922YHM6-F1
#
_entry.id   AF-A0A922YHM6-F1
#
_cell.length_a   1.000
_cell.length_b   1.000
_cell.length_c   1.000
_cell.angle_alpha   90.00
_cell.angle_beta   90.00
_cell.angle_gamma   90.00
#
_symmetry.space_group_name_H-M   'P 1'
#
loop_
_entity.id
_entity.type
_entity.pdbx_description
1 polymer ?
#
loop_
_entity_poly.entity_id
_entity_poly.type
_entity_poly.pdbx_seq_one_letter_code
_entity_poly.pdbx_strand_id
1 'polypeptide(L)'
;MDALSTGQSGKIAEYFLACAVMSASGGRLSPFLPASDDHGVDLVVMDRLTHGCLGLQVKSWRASLGAERRTVQFDVRKATFNPTPRLALAMVVLDPETLTMEVGWLMPMQAVPSVSVEQADKFALTPSRSPASSDRYAGYRHTEIGSLIGGLIGMMPTSG
;
A
#
# COMPACT_ATOMS: atom_id res chain seq x y z
N MET A 1 13.18 -21.13 12.98
CA MET A 1 11.80 -20.68 12.69
C MET A 1 11.60 -20.83 11.19
N ASP A 2 10.48 -21.41 10.77
CA ASP A 2 10.14 -21.49 9.35
C ASP A 2 9.88 -20.09 8.78
N ALA A 3 10.21 -19.89 7.51
CA ALA A 3 9.91 -18.64 6.81
C ALA A 3 8.40 -18.50 6.61
N LEU A 4 7.88 -17.28 6.76
CA LEU A 4 6.47 -16.99 6.48
C LEU A 4 6.15 -17.25 5.01
N SER A 5 4.98 -17.84 4.74
CA SER A 5 4.46 -17.93 3.37
C SER A 5 4.16 -16.54 2.80
N THR A 6 4.09 -16.44 1.47
CA THR A 6 3.69 -15.19 0.78
C THR A 6 2.32 -14.71 1.25
N GLY A 7 1.35 -15.62 1.42
CA GLY A 7 0.00 -15.28 1.89
C GLY A 7 0.00 -14.74 3.33
N GLN A 8 0.75 -15.37 4.24
CA GLN A 8 0.91 -14.88 5.62
C GLN A 8 1.60 -13.50 5.64
N SER A 9 2.62 -13.30 4.80
CA SER A 9 3.32 -12.01 4.70
C SER A 9 2.43 -10.89 4.16
N GLY A 10 1.57 -11.19 3.18
CA GLY A 10 0.54 -10.27 2.69
C GLY A 10 -0.43 -9.89 3.80
N LYS A 11 -1.01 -10.89 4.48
CA LYS A 11 -1.98 -10.68 5.55
C LYS A 11 -1.42 -9.87 6.73
N ILE A 12 -0.16 -10.10 7.10
CA ILE A 12 0.53 -9.29 8.12
C ILE A 12 0.59 -7.81 7.71
N ALA A 13 0.88 -7.52 6.44
CA ALA A 13 0.96 -6.15 5.97
C ALA A 13 -0.42 -5.46 5.91
N GLU A 14 -1.47 -6.19 5.56
CA GLU A 14 -2.85 -5.70 5.62
C GLU A 14 -3.25 -5.34 7.06
N TYR A 15 -3.01 -6.24 8.02
CA TYR A 15 -3.28 -5.96 9.43
C TYR A 15 -2.42 -4.82 9.98
N PHE A 16 -1.14 -4.77 9.60
CA PHE A 16 -0.25 -3.66 9.95
C PHE A 16 -0.84 -2.33 9.47
N LEU A 17 -1.23 -2.22 8.19
CA LEU A 17 -1.81 -0.99 7.67
C LEU A 17 -3.16 -0.66 8.31
N ALA A 18 -4.02 -1.65 8.57
CA ALA A 18 -5.27 -1.42 9.29
C ALA A 18 -5.01 -0.79 10.67
N CYS A 19 -4.10 -1.36 11.46
CA CYS A 19 -3.70 -0.82 12.76
C CYS A 19 -3.09 0.59 12.63
N ALA A 20 -2.20 0.80 11.65
CA ALA A 20 -1.54 2.07 11.43
C ALA A 20 -2.51 3.18 11.02
N VAL A 21 -3.46 2.88 10.12
CA VAL A 21 -4.55 3.79 9.71
C VAL A 21 -5.33 4.26 10.93
N MET A 22 -5.75 3.34 11.79
CA MET A 22 -6.53 3.67 12.99
C MET A 22 -5.71 4.48 13.99
N SER A 23 -4.48 4.06 14.28
CA SER A 23 -3.61 4.68 15.28
C SER A 23 -3.10 6.05 14.84
N ALA A 24 -2.49 6.16 13.66
CA ALA A 24 -1.85 7.39 13.21
C ALA A 24 -2.87 8.47 12.78
N SER A 25 -4.11 8.10 12.49
CA SER A 25 -5.19 9.07 12.26
C SER A 25 -5.89 9.53 13.55
N GLY A 26 -5.47 9.06 14.73
CA GLY A 26 -6.14 9.34 16.00
C GLY A 26 -7.57 8.81 16.04
N GLY A 27 -7.86 7.72 15.34
CA GLY A 27 -9.19 7.11 15.25
C GLY A 27 -10.16 7.79 14.28
N ARG A 28 -9.70 8.78 13.49
CA ARG A 28 -10.50 9.42 12.41
C ARG A 28 -10.84 8.42 11.30
N LEU A 29 -9.86 7.64 10.87
CA LEU A 29 -10.04 6.66 9.80
C LEU A 29 -10.38 5.29 10.39
N SER A 30 -11.39 4.64 9.83
CA SER A 30 -11.84 3.30 10.20
C SER A 30 -11.55 2.30 9.08
N PRO A 31 -10.62 1.34 9.28
CA PRO A 31 -10.36 0.28 8.32
C PRO A 31 -11.36 -0.88 8.48
N PHE A 32 -11.70 -1.50 7.36
CA PHE A 32 -12.54 -2.69 7.26
C PHE A 32 -11.87 -3.70 6.32
N LEU A 33 -11.86 -4.97 6.73
CA LEU A 33 -11.37 -6.07 5.91
C LEU A 33 -12.56 -6.66 5.13
N PRO A 34 -12.49 -6.75 3.79
CA PRO A 34 -13.53 -7.39 3.00
C PRO A 34 -13.68 -8.88 3.38
N ALA A 35 -14.92 -9.38 3.37
CA ALA A 35 -15.19 -10.80 3.62
C ALA A 35 -14.73 -11.70 2.46
N SER A 36 -14.66 -11.16 1.24
CA SER A 36 -14.13 -11.81 0.04
C SER A 36 -13.23 -10.84 -0.72
N ASP A 37 -12.15 -11.34 -1.33
CA ASP A 37 -11.14 -10.58 -2.08
C ASP A 37 -11.29 -10.78 -3.60
N ASP A 38 -12.51 -10.60 -4.12
CA ASP A 38 -12.78 -10.89 -5.54
C ASP A 38 -12.34 -9.76 -6.49
N HIS A 39 -11.84 -8.65 -5.95
CA HIS A 39 -11.56 -7.43 -6.72
C HIS A 39 -10.21 -6.76 -6.40
N GLY A 40 -9.30 -7.46 -5.71
CA GLY A 40 -7.98 -6.92 -5.36
C GLY A 40 -8.05 -5.74 -4.40
N VAL A 41 -9.08 -5.72 -3.54
CA VAL A 41 -9.26 -4.75 -2.46
C VAL A 41 -8.97 -5.47 -1.17
N ASP A 42 -7.85 -5.12 -0.54
CA ASP A 42 -7.40 -5.76 0.68
C ASP A 42 -7.97 -5.06 1.93
N LEU A 43 -8.20 -3.74 1.85
CA LEU A 43 -8.83 -2.93 2.90
C LEU A 43 -9.82 -1.93 2.30
N VAL A 44 -10.87 -1.61 3.05
CA VAL A 44 -11.70 -0.42 2.82
C VAL A 44 -11.50 0.52 4.00
N VAL A 45 -11.16 1.77 3.73
CA VAL A 45 -10.97 2.79 4.78
C VAL A 45 -12.06 3.84 4.66
N MET A 46 -12.79 4.05 5.75
CA MET A 46 -13.80 5.09 5.88
C MET A 46 -13.25 6.25 6.70
N ASP A 47 -13.37 7.47 6.21
CA ASP A 47 -13.18 8.67 7.01
C ASP A 47 -14.44 8.97 7.82
N ARG A 48 -14.35 8.96 9.15
CA ARG A 48 -15.51 9.19 10.03
C ARG A 48 -16.01 10.63 10.00
N LEU A 49 -15.21 11.59 9.53
CA LEU A 49 -15.63 12.99 9.44
C LEU A 49 -16.43 13.27 8.18
N THR A 50 -16.01 12.69 7.05
CA THR A 50 -16.62 12.93 5.73
C THR A 50 -17.48 11.78 5.26
N HIS A 51 -17.45 10.62 5.91
CA HIS A 51 -18.05 9.37 5.43
C HIS A 51 -17.56 8.93 4.04
N GLY A 52 -16.46 9.52 3.56
CA GLY A 52 -15.77 9.09 2.35
C GLY A 52 -15.15 7.72 2.57
N CYS A 53 -15.32 6.83 1.58
CA CYS A 53 -14.70 5.51 1.59
C CYS A 53 -13.70 5.39 0.44
N LEU A 54 -12.52 4.85 0.75
CA LEU A 54 -11.49 4.52 -0.21
C LEU A 54 -11.08 3.06 -0.04
N GLY A 55 -11.11 2.30 -1.14
CA GLY A 55 -10.49 0.98 -1.19
C GLY A 55 -8.97 1.10 -1.24
N LEU A 56 -8.28 0.13 -0.65
CA LEU A 56 -6.84 -0.02 -0.69
C LEU A 56 -6.48 -1.42 -1.16
N GLN A 57 -5.66 -1.47 -2.21
CA GLN A 57 -4.87 -2.65 -2.52
C GLN A 57 -3.54 -2.53 -1.77
N VAL A 58 -3.17 -3.54 -1.00
CA VAL A 58 -1.96 -3.60 -0.19
C VAL A 58 -0.98 -4.55 -0.85
N LYS A 59 0.24 -4.08 -1.07
CA LYS A 59 1.38 -4.92 -1.46
C LYS A 59 2.50 -4.69 -0.45
N SER A 60 3.19 -5.76 -0.10
CA SER A 60 4.27 -5.69 0.86
C SER A 60 5.52 -6.38 0.37
N TRP A 61 6.64 -5.85 0.84
CA TRP A 61 7.93 -6.48 0.71
C TRP A 61 8.53 -6.56 2.11
N ARG A 62 9.05 -7.73 2.45
CA ARG A 62 9.71 -7.97 3.73
C ARG A 62 11.11 -8.45 3.41
N ALA A 63 12.10 -7.77 3.94
CA ALA A 63 13.48 -8.16 3.71
C ALA A 63 13.70 -9.58 4.21
N SER A 64 14.23 -10.45 3.36
CA SER A 64 14.93 -11.62 3.86
C SER A 64 16.20 -11.14 4.56
N LEU A 65 16.54 -11.70 5.72
CA LEU A 65 17.77 -11.40 6.45
C LEU A 65 18.97 -11.37 5.49
N GLY A 66 19.67 -10.23 5.43
CA GLY A 66 20.87 -10.03 4.60
C GLY A 66 20.65 -9.59 3.15
N ALA A 67 19.41 -9.35 2.69
CA ALA A 67 19.12 -8.89 1.33
C ALA A 67 18.74 -7.40 1.29
N GLU A 68 19.70 -6.49 1.51
CA GLU A 68 19.48 -5.07 1.23
C GLU A 68 19.42 -4.81 -0.27
N ARG A 69 18.22 -4.88 -0.84
CA ARG A 69 17.99 -4.46 -2.22
C ARG A 69 17.70 -2.96 -2.28
N ARG A 70 18.35 -2.25 -3.20
CA ARG A 70 18.12 -0.82 -3.48
C ARG A 70 16.71 -0.55 -4.03
N THR A 71 16.16 -1.52 -4.75
CA THR A 71 14.81 -1.50 -5.30
C THR A 71 14.03 -2.73 -4.84
N VAL A 72 12.72 -2.57 -4.74
CA VAL A 72 11.78 -3.65 -4.44
C VAL A 72 10.76 -3.74 -5.56
N GLN A 73 10.19 -4.92 -5.79
CA GLN A 73 9.20 -5.11 -6.83
C GLN A 73 7.83 -5.40 -6.22
N PHE A 74 6.83 -4.67 -6.70
CA PHE A 74 5.43 -4.89 -6.39
C PHE A 74 4.66 -5.07 -7.69
N ASP A 75 3.93 -6.17 -7.79
CA ASP A 75 3.18 -6.51 -8.99
C ASP A 75 1.68 -6.29 -8.74
N VAL A 76 1.05 -5.51 -9.62
CA VAL A 76 -0.42 -5.40 -9.70
C VAL A 76 -0.88 -6.28 -10.85
N ARG A 77 -1.61 -7.35 -10.54
CA ARG A 77 -2.14 -8.27 -11.57
C ARG A 77 -3.23 -7.57 -12.37
N LYS A 78 -3.20 -7.71 -13.69
CA LYS A 78 -4.24 -7.17 -14.58
C LYS A 78 -5.62 -7.77 -14.28
N ALA A 79 -5.66 -9.01 -13.80
CA ALA A 79 -6.90 -9.70 -13.42
C ALA A 79 -7.67 -9.01 -12.29
N THR A 80 -6.98 -8.27 -11.40
CA THR A 80 -7.57 -7.55 -10.27
C THR A 80 -7.34 -6.04 -10.34
N PHE A 81 -6.89 -5.55 -11.49
CA PHE A 81 -6.64 -4.13 -11.69
C PHE A 81 -7.95 -3.38 -11.97
N ASN A 82 -8.23 -2.33 -11.20
CA ASN A 82 -9.40 -1.49 -11.36
C ASN A 82 -9.02 0.00 -11.21
N PRO A 83 -8.93 0.79 -12.30
CA PRO A 83 -8.52 2.20 -12.26
C PRO A 83 -9.63 3.15 -11.78
N THR A 84 -10.41 2.74 -10.79
CA THR A 84 -11.41 3.61 -10.15
C THR A 84 -10.72 4.67 -9.29
N PRO A 85 -11.25 5.92 -9.24
CA PRO A 85 -10.72 6.93 -8.32
C PRO A 85 -10.97 6.58 -6.85
N ARG A 86 -11.80 5.57 -6.57
CA ARG A 86 -12.12 5.08 -5.23
C ARG A 86 -11.20 3.96 -4.74
N LEU A 87 -10.10 3.68 -5.44
CA LEU A 87 -9.11 2.67 -5.09
C LEU A 87 -7.71 3.27 -5.15
N ALA A 88 -6.92 3.01 -4.13
CA ALA A 88 -5.51 3.36 -4.08
C ALA A 88 -4.64 2.12 -3.86
N LEU A 89 -3.38 2.21 -4.29
CA LEU A 89 -2.36 1.19 -4.06
C LEU A 89 -1.44 1.67 -2.94
N ALA A 90 -1.37 0.90 -1.86
CA ALA A 90 -0.39 1.05 -0.79
C ALA A 90 0.67 -0.03 -0.91
N MET A 91 1.92 0.38 -1.11
CA MET A 91 3.07 -0.52 -1.16
C MET A 91 3.96 -0.23 0.03
N VAL A 92 4.25 -1.22 0.87
CA VAL A 92 5.07 -1.01 2.08
C VAL A 92 6.25 -1.97 2.14
N VAL A 93 7.40 -1.44 2.56
CA VAL A 93 8.51 -2.26 3.04
C VAL A 93 8.42 -2.32 4.55
N LEU A 94 8.27 -3.54 5.08
CA LEU A 94 8.22 -3.76 6.53
C LEU A 94 9.52 -4.41 7.00
N ASP A 95 10.04 -3.88 8.10
CA ASP A 95 11.10 -4.50 8.86
C ASP A 95 10.62 -5.89 9.35
N PRO A 96 11.37 -6.97 9.06
CA PRO A 96 10.91 -8.32 9.34
C PRO A 96 10.84 -8.64 10.84
N GLU A 97 11.60 -7.94 11.69
CA GLU A 97 11.70 -8.21 13.13
C GLU A 97 10.75 -7.35 13.94
N THR A 98 10.69 -6.05 13.65
CA THR A 98 9.92 -5.05 14.40
C THR A 98 8.53 -4.82 13.82
N LEU A 99 8.26 -5.30 12.59
CA LEU A 99 7.03 -5.02 11.84
C LEU A 99 6.75 -3.53 11.63
N THR A 100 7.80 -2.69 11.68
CA THR A 100 7.68 -1.26 11.40
C THR A 100 7.81 -0.98 9.91
N MET A 101 7.21 0.11 9.43
CA MET A 101 7.38 0.54 8.04
C MET A 101 8.73 1.25 7.88
N GLU A 102 9.59 0.73 7.00
CA GLU A 102 10.84 1.40 6.63
C GLU A 102 10.59 2.49 5.58
N VAL A 103 9.78 2.17 4.58
CA VAL A 103 9.36 3.07 3.50
C VAL A 103 8.08 2.54 2.89
N GLY A 104 7.22 3.44 2.45
CA GLY A 104 6.01 3.11 1.72
C GLY A 104 5.80 4.00 0.51
N TRP A 105 4.87 3.57 -0.34
CA TRP A 105 4.34 4.36 -1.44
C TRP A 105 2.82 4.28 -1.42
N LEU A 106 2.17 5.43 -1.61
CA LEU A 106 0.73 5.52 -1.72
C LEU A 106 0.38 6.28 -2.99
N MET A 107 -0.41 5.65 -3.87
CA MET A 107 -0.81 6.26 -5.13
C MET A 107 -2.25 5.92 -5.50
N PRO A 108 -2.96 6.78 -6.25
CA PRO A 108 -4.24 6.41 -6.82
C PRO A 108 -4.05 5.24 -7.79
N MET A 109 -4.99 4.29 -7.82
CA MET A 109 -4.87 3.12 -8.70
C MET A 109 -4.77 3.51 -10.19
N GLN A 110 -5.37 4.65 -10.57
CA GLN A 110 -5.27 5.24 -11.91
C GLN A 110 -3.85 5.59 -12.34
N ALA A 111 -2.95 5.88 -11.40
CA ALA A 111 -1.57 6.23 -11.72
C ALA A 111 -0.74 4.98 -12.11
N VAL A 112 -1.14 3.78 -11.71
CA VAL A 112 -0.34 2.54 -11.84
C VAL A 112 0.17 2.31 -13.28
N PRO A 113 -0.65 2.41 -14.34
CA PRO A 113 -0.15 2.19 -15.71
C PRO A 113 0.94 3.20 -16.10
N SER A 114 0.84 4.46 -15.65
CA SER A 114 1.79 5.52 -16.02
C SER A 114 3.16 5.37 -15.36
N VAL A 115 3.22 4.72 -14.20
CA VAL A 115 4.47 4.58 -13.42
C VAL A 115 5.03 3.16 -13.40
N SER A 116 4.38 2.20 -14.04
CA SER A 116 4.82 0.81 -14.07
C SER A 116 5.57 0.45 -15.36
N VAL A 117 6.11 -0.76 -15.39
CA VAL A 117 6.43 -1.46 -16.64
C VAL A 117 5.29 -2.43 -16.89
N GLU A 118 4.57 -2.24 -17.99
CA GLU A 118 3.50 -3.15 -18.37
C GLU A 118 4.06 -4.48 -18.87
N GLN A 119 3.49 -5.58 -18.39
CA GLN A 119 3.78 -6.94 -18.82
C GLN A 119 2.47 -7.64 -19.23
N ALA A 120 2.57 -8.88 -19.73
CA ALA A 120 1.41 -9.60 -20.26
C ALA A 120 0.25 -9.71 -19.25
N ASP A 121 0.56 -10.04 -17.99
CA ASP A 121 -0.41 -10.36 -16.94
C ASP A 121 -0.44 -9.34 -15.78
N LYS A 122 0.45 -8.34 -15.79
CA LYS A 122 0.64 -7.44 -14.66
C LYS A 122 1.24 -6.08 -15.04
N PHE A 123 1.11 -5.15 -14.11
CA PHE A 123 1.90 -3.93 -14.03
C PHE A 123 2.99 -4.14 -12.98
N ALA A 124 4.26 -4.12 -13.40
CA ALA A 124 5.40 -4.27 -12.50
C ALA A 124 5.89 -2.90 -12.03
N LEU A 125 5.83 -2.65 -10.73
CA LEU A 125 6.36 -1.45 -10.08
C LEU A 125 7.69 -1.80 -9.41
N THR A 126 8.72 -0.99 -9.63
CA THR A 126 10.07 -1.25 -9.07
C THR A 126 10.65 -0.01 -8.40
N PRO A 127 10.04 0.49 -7.31
CA PRO A 127 10.51 1.70 -6.65
C PRO A 127 11.85 1.51 -5.92
N SER A 128 12.63 2.58 -5.82
CA SER A 128 13.82 2.61 -4.98
C SER A 128 13.48 2.98 -3.55
N ARG A 129 14.05 2.23 -2.60
CA ARG A 129 13.99 2.48 -1.15
C ARG A 129 14.78 3.72 -0.72
N SER A 130 15.68 4.23 -1.57
CA SER A 130 16.50 5.39 -1.22
C SER A 130 15.66 6.66 -1.13
N PRO A 131 15.73 7.42 -0.02
CA PRO A 131 15.01 8.69 0.11
C PRO A 131 15.48 9.74 -0.91
N ALA A 132 16.74 9.65 -1.36
CA ALA A 132 17.33 10.54 -2.36
C ALA A 132 17.00 10.16 -3.81
N SER A 133 16.29 9.04 -4.05
CA SER A 133 15.94 8.62 -5.41
C SER A 133 14.90 9.55 -6.04
N SER A 134 15.17 10.04 -7.23
CA SER A 134 14.26 10.79 -8.09
C SER A 134 13.52 9.91 -9.11
N ASP A 135 13.36 8.61 -8.82
CA ASP A 135 12.55 7.72 -9.65
C ASP A 135 11.10 8.21 -9.78
N ARG A 136 10.37 7.65 -10.77
CA ARG A 136 8.96 7.97 -11.03
C ARG A 136 8.00 7.68 -9.86
N TYR A 137 8.47 7.04 -8.80
CA TYR A 137 7.69 6.75 -7.60
C TYR A 137 7.95 7.75 -6.47
N ALA A 138 8.92 8.65 -6.63
CA ALA A 138 9.34 9.60 -5.60
C ALA A 138 8.20 10.47 -5.08
N GLY A 139 7.29 10.92 -5.96
CA GLY A 139 6.11 11.72 -5.58
C GLY A 139 5.07 10.97 -4.74
N TYR A 140 5.15 9.64 -4.69
CA TYR A 140 4.27 8.78 -3.89
C TYR A 140 4.95 8.24 -2.65
N ARG A 141 6.25 8.55 -2.43
CA ARG A 141 7.07 7.95 -1.38
C ARG A 141 6.79 8.58 -0.01
N HIS A 142 6.72 7.73 1.00
CA HIS A 142 6.54 8.08 2.40
C HIS A 142 7.59 7.36 3.24
N THR A 143 8.41 8.11 3.99
CA THR A 143 9.42 7.56 4.90
C THR A 143 8.92 7.39 6.34
N GLU A 144 7.74 7.94 6.64
CA GLU A 144 7.11 7.85 7.94
C GLU A 144 5.65 7.43 7.80
N ILE A 145 5.18 6.56 8.70
CA ILE A 145 3.81 6.03 8.64
C ILE A 145 2.77 7.16 8.75
N GLY A 146 3.03 8.18 9.58
CA GLY A 146 2.15 9.35 9.70
C GLY A 146 1.99 10.10 8.37
N SER A 147 3.06 10.24 7.60
CA SER A 147 3.00 10.87 6.27
C SER A 147 2.19 10.06 5.27
N LEU A 148 2.29 8.72 5.31
CA LEU A 148 1.50 7.82 4.46
C LEU A 148 0.01 7.94 4.79
N ILE A 149 -0.34 7.93 6.09
CA ILE A 149 -1.73 8.10 6.54
C ILE A 149 -2.25 9.52 6.23
N GLY A 150 -1.41 10.55 6.34
CA GLY A 150 -1.74 11.89 5.88
C GLY A 150 -2.05 11.95 4.38
N GLY A 151 -1.26 11.27 3.56
CA GLY A 151 -1.53 11.10 2.13
C GLY A 151 -2.86 10.39 1.87
N LEU A 152 -3.16 9.34 2.64
CA LEU A 152 -4.42 8.61 2.57
C LEU A 152 -5.62 9.50 2.89
N ILE A 153 -5.53 10.35 3.91
CA ILE A 153 -6.55 11.36 4.23
C ILE A 153 -6.75 12.32 3.04
N GLY A 154 -5.67 12.79 2.43
CA GLY A 154 -5.72 13.69 1.26
C GLY A 154 -6.37 13.06 0.02
N MET A 155 -6.41 11.73 -0.05
CA MET A 155 -7.06 10.97 -1.13
C MET A 155 -8.52 10.60 -0.84
N MET A 156 -9.02 10.86 0.38
CA MET A 156 -10.40 10.51 0.72
C MET A 156 -11.38 11.29 -0.15
N PRO A 157 -12.36 10.63 -0.78
CA PRO A 157 -13.41 11.34 -1.49
C PRO A 157 -14.25 12.12 -0.48
N THR A 158 -14.58 13.37 -0.77
CA THR A 158 -15.60 14.08 -0.02
C THR A 158 -16.96 13.45 -0.32
N SER A 159 -17.83 13.34 0.68
CA SER A 159 -19.24 13.09 0.42
C SER A 159 -19.80 14.24 -0.42
N GLY A 160 -20.47 13.89 -1.52
CA GLY A 160 -21.24 14.83 -2.33
C GLY A 160 -22.60 15.10 -1.71
#